data_AF-A0A2G5UJU8-F1
#
_entry.id   AF-A0A2G5UJU8-F1
#
_cell.length_a   1.000
_cell.length_b   1.000
_cell.length_c   1.000
_cell.angle_alpha   90.00
_cell.angle_beta   90.00
_cell.angle_gamma   90.00
#
_symmetry.space_group_name_H-M   'P 1'
#
loop_
_entity.id
_entity.type
_entity.pdbx_description
1 polymer ?
#
loop_
_entity_poly.entity_id
_entity_poly.type
_entity_poly.pdbx_seq_one_letter_code
_entity_poly.pdbx_strand_id
1 'polypeptide(L)'
;MEFVYRYSENPLNAMKEFYLYARSLMGVELNHVVLNMDGFGGQYREIVDWLRTDSTDCSVLRVKGNNKRLEELQYVLDMLKFKNGLKVFVNTIEKLPLRIPDHIEELGITYGSWITLEYIMSLNMRKLSFLDTHLTNQEINEFYKSWIELKCHQNLESFEINLTNREDFVAIGLRDIPYEMGPTIHIHAYNTEGGSFEVTRNDGLTAFICVIEYQSKFIAIMYTQLSKVA
;
A
#
# COMPACT_ATOMS: atom_id res chain seq x y z
N MET A 1 0.42 30.25 4.85
CA MET A 1 -0.79 29.42 5.08
C MET A 1 -1.24 29.69 6.50
N GLU A 2 -2.45 30.18 6.66
CA GLU A 2 -3.08 30.41 7.96
C GLU A 2 -4.00 29.21 8.23
N PHE A 3 -3.77 28.49 9.33
CA PHE A 3 -4.58 27.33 9.70
C PHE A 3 -5.66 27.77 10.69
N VAL A 4 -6.92 27.59 10.31
CA VAL A 4 -8.06 27.82 11.21
C VAL A 4 -8.44 26.49 11.88
N TYR A 5 -8.34 26.44 13.20
CA TYR A 5 -8.76 25.28 13.99
C TYR A 5 -10.14 25.54 14.59
N ARG A 6 -11.08 24.61 14.37
CA ARG A 6 -12.41 24.64 14.98
C ARG A 6 -12.60 23.36 15.81
N TYR A 7 -13.00 23.54 17.06
CA TYR A 7 -13.26 22.43 17.99
C TYR A 7 -14.77 22.26 18.17
N SER A 8 -15.21 21.02 18.36
CA SER A 8 -16.61 20.66 18.60
C SER A 8 -16.68 19.64 19.73
N GLU A 9 -17.67 19.79 20.61
CA GLU A 9 -17.98 18.78 21.65
C GLU A 9 -18.49 17.47 21.02
N ASN A 10 -19.10 17.56 19.82
CA ASN A 10 -19.48 16.41 19.00
C ASN A 10 -18.69 16.44 17.68
N PRO A 11 -17.44 15.93 17.68
CA PRO A 11 -16.56 16.02 16.52
C PRO A 11 -17.04 15.18 15.33
N LEU A 12 -17.78 14.09 15.58
CA LEU A 12 -18.33 13.24 14.52
C LEU A 12 -19.41 13.98 13.72
N ASN A 13 -20.41 14.54 14.40
CA ASN A 13 -21.48 15.30 13.73
C ASN A 13 -20.94 16.56 13.04
N ALA A 14 -20.04 17.29 13.69
CA ALA A 14 -19.42 18.48 13.09
C ALA A 14 -18.64 18.14 11.81
N MET A 15 -17.96 16.98 11.77
CA MET A 15 -17.25 16.51 10.58
C MET A 15 -18.21 16.13 9.45
N LYS A 16 -19.33 15.46 9.76
CA LYS A 16 -20.39 15.15 8.78
C LYS A 16 -21.01 16.42 8.19
N GLU A 17 -21.37 17.38 9.04
CA GLU A 17 -21.94 18.67 8.62
C GLU A 17 -20.96 19.47 7.76
N PHE A 18 -19.69 19.54 8.15
CA PHE A 18 -18.65 20.22 7.40
C PHE A 18 -18.48 19.62 6.00
N TYR A 19 -18.45 18.29 5.89
CA TYR A 19 -18.35 17.63 4.60
C TYR A 19 -19.58 17.91 3.72
N LEU A 20 -20.81 17.81 4.25
CA LEU A 20 -22.02 18.12 3.49
C LEU A 20 -22.06 19.59 3.03
N TYR A 21 -21.58 20.50 3.88
CA TYR A 21 -21.44 21.92 3.53
C TYR A 21 -20.42 22.14 2.42
N ALA A 22 -19.20 21.61 2.54
CA ALA A 22 -18.18 21.67 1.49
C ALA A 22 -18.66 21.04 0.18
N ARG A 23 -19.30 19.86 0.31
CA ARG A 23 -20.28 19.21 -0.55
C ARG A 23 -21.02 20.17 -1.47
N SER A 24 -22.01 20.79 -0.85
CA SER A 24 -22.99 21.68 -1.48
C SER A 24 -22.39 22.97 -2.04
N LEU A 25 -21.38 23.52 -1.38
CA LEU A 25 -20.80 24.81 -1.77
C LEU A 25 -19.85 24.67 -2.98
N MET A 26 -19.03 23.61 -2.99
CA MET A 26 -17.92 23.47 -3.95
C MET A 26 -18.10 22.33 -4.95
N GLY A 27 -19.11 21.46 -4.78
CA GLY A 27 -19.29 20.28 -5.62
C GLY A 27 -18.15 19.27 -5.52
N VAL A 28 -17.46 19.22 -4.37
CA VAL A 28 -16.30 18.35 -4.18
C VAL A 28 -16.71 16.89 -4.03
N GLU A 29 -16.06 16.01 -4.77
CA GLU A 29 -16.13 14.55 -4.56
C GLU A 29 -15.01 14.10 -3.62
N LEU A 30 -15.25 13.07 -2.80
CA LEU A 30 -14.21 12.52 -1.95
C LEU A 30 -13.19 11.74 -2.78
N ASN A 31 -12.02 12.33 -2.99
CA ASN A 31 -10.91 11.62 -3.64
C ASN A 31 -10.31 10.57 -2.69
N HIS A 32 -9.99 10.95 -1.45
CA HIS A 32 -9.24 10.10 -0.52
C HIS A 32 -9.91 10.04 0.85
N VAL A 33 -10.28 8.83 1.29
CA VAL A 33 -10.90 8.58 2.60
C VAL A 33 -9.86 7.94 3.53
N VAL A 34 -9.67 8.54 4.72
CA VAL A 34 -8.86 7.94 5.78
C VAL A 34 -9.76 7.58 6.95
N LEU A 35 -10.03 6.29 7.12
CA LEU A 35 -10.77 5.76 8.25
C LEU A 35 -9.81 5.32 9.35
N ASN A 36 -9.90 5.95 10.51
CA ASN A 36 -9.25 5.47 11.73
C ASN A 36 -10.27 4.68 12.58
N MET A 37 -10.13 3.37 12.65
CA MET A 37 -11.01 2.47 13.41
C MET A 37 -10.89 2.65 14.93
N ASP A 38 -9.82 3.29 15.40
CA ASP A 38 -9.64 3.67 16.81
C ASP A 38 -10.19 5.08 17.11
N GLY A 39 -10.57 5.83 16.07
CA GLY A 39 -11.12 7.16 16.19
C GLY A 39 -12.53 7.17 16.81
N PHE A 40 -12.95 8.33 17.31
CA PHE A 40 -14.30 8.59 17.81
C PHE A 40 -14.81 7.56 18.84
N GLY A 41 -13.91 7.06 19.70
CA GLY A 41 -14.27 6.06 20.70
C GLY A 41 -14.69 4.70 20.11
N GLY A 42 -14.20 4.35 18.92
CA GLY A 42 -14.52 3.09 18.25
C GLY A 42 -15.81 3.11 17.42
N GLN A 43 -16.43 4.29 17.23
CA GLN A 43 -17.66 4.47 16.44
C GLN A 43 -17.44 4.40 14.91
N TYR A 44 -16.46 3.63 14.45
CA TYR A 44 -16.14 3.52 13.02
C TYR A 44 -17.29 2.96 12.19
N ARG A 45 -18.14 2.11 12.78
CA ARG A 45 -19.32 1.56 12.10
C ARG A 45 -20.31 2.65 11.68
N GLU A 46 -20.56 3.62 12.55
CA GLU A 46 -21.44 4.75 12.24
C GLU A 46 -20.88 5.61 11.09
N ILE A 47 -19.54 5.78 11.04
CA ILE A 47 -18.87 6.49 9.95
C ILE A 47 -19.02 5.71 8.64
N VAL A 48 -18.78 4.40 8.67
CA VAL A 48 -18.93 3.52 7.50
C VAL A 48 -20.36 3.53 6.98
N ASP A 49 -21.35 3.41 7.87
CA ASP A 49 -22.76 3.42 7.50
C ASP A 49 -23.20 4.76 6.88
N TRP A 50 -22.69 5.86 7.41
CA TRP A 50 -22.93 7.19 6.86
C TRP A 50 -22.30 7.36 5.47
N LEU A 51 -21.02 7.02 5.31
CA LEU A 51 -20.33 7.09 4.01
C LEU A 51 -20.99 6.22 2.94
N ARG A 52 -21.47 5.04 3.33
CA ARG A 52 -22.24 4.14 2.47
C ARG A 52 -23.56 4.77 2.03
N THR A 53 -24.31 5.35 2.96
CA THR A 53 -25.66 5.91 2.69
C THR A 53 -25.57 7.10 1.74
N ASP A 54 -24.54 7.92 1.88
CA ASP A 54 -24.30 9.07 1.00
C ASP A 54 -23.75 8.67 -0.39
N SER A 55 -23.68 7.36 -0.69
CA SER A 55 -23.16 6.79 -1.95
C SER A 55 -21.81 7.38 -2.36
N THR A 56 -20.96 7.68 -1.38
CA THR A 56 -19.71 8.36 -1.66
C THR A 56 -18.68 7.34 -2.13
N ASP A 57 -18.50 7.27 -3.45
CA ASP A 57 -17.36 6.58 -4.04
C ASP A 57 -16.10 7.40 -3.80
N CYS A 58 -15.03 6.75 -3.36
CA CYS A 58 -13.71 7.38 -3.30
C CYS A 58 -12.72 6.76 -4.29
N SER A 59 -11.67 7.49 -4.63
CA SER A 59 -10.58 6.96 -5.43
C SER A 59 -9.71 6.03 -4.58
N VAL A 60 -9.34 6.48 -3.39
CA VAL A 60 -8.43 5.75 -2.49
C VAL A 60 -9.03 5.64 -1.09
N LEU A 61 -9.06 4.41 -0.59
CA LEU A 61 -9.41 4.12 0.80
C LEU A 61 -8.15 3.80 1.59
N ARG A 62 -7.97 4.48 2.73
CA ARG A 62 -6.95 4.17 3.72
C ARG A 62 -7.62 3.81 5.04
N VAL A 63 -7.33 2.62 5.57
CA VAL A 63 -7.84 2.15 6.86
C VAL A 63 -6.70 2.04 7.84
N LYS A 64 -6.90 2.55 9.06
CA LYS A 64 -5.95 2.48 10.17
C LYS A 64 -6.64 1.89 11.38
N GLY A 65 -5.91 1.10 12.17
CA GLY A 65 -6.41 0.60 13.44
C GLY A 65 -5.43 -0.35 14.11
N ASN A 66 -5.53 -0.46 15.43
CA ASN A 66 -4.72 -1.40 16.19
C ASN A 66 -5.60 -2.47 16.86
N ASN A 67 -5.09 -3.70 16.94
CA ASN A 67 -5.74 -4.84 17.59
C ASN A 67 -7.20 -5.04 17.15
N LYS A 68 -7.45 -4.97 15.84
CA LYS A 68 -8.79 -5.17 15.27
C LYS A 68 -9.01 -6.63 14.92
N ARG A 69 -10.26 -7.09 14.93
CA ARG A 69 -10.58 -8.39 14.35
C ARG A 69 -10.59 -8.29 12.83
N LEU A 70 -10.19 -9.36 12.16
CA LEU A 70 -10.24 -9.48 10.70
C LEU A 70 -11.63 -9.17 10.15
N GLU A 71 -12.68 -9.67 10.80
CA GLU A 71 -14.09 -9.45 10.41
C GLU A 71 -14.49 -7.96 10.45
N GLU A 72 -13.90 -7.19 11.36
CA GLU A 72 -14.18 -5.75 11.47
C GLU A 72 -13.55 -4.99 10.32
N LEU A 73 -12.33 -5.34 9.94
CA LEU A 73 -11.68 -4.78 8.76
C LEU A 73 -12.41 -5.20 7.49
N GLN A 74 -12.79 -6.49 7.37
CA GLN A 74 -13.53 -6.98 6.22
C GLN A 74 -14.89 -6.28 6.07
N TYR A 75 -15.59 -5.99 7.18
CA TYR A 75 -16.81 -5.19 7.16
C TYR A 75 -16.59 -3.81 6.52
N VAL A 76 -15.49 -3.12 6.84
CA VAL A 76 -15.17 -1.82 6.22
C VAL A 76 -15.00 -1.98 4.70
N LEU A 77 -14.23 -2.99 4.28
CA LEU A 77 -13.93 -3.23 2.87
C LEU A 77 -15.17 -3.64 2.07
N ASP A 78 -16.06 -4.43 2.66
CA ASP A 78 -17.29 -4.90 2.02
C ASP A 78 -18.34 -3.78 1.89
N MET A 79 -18.28 -2.74 2.74
CA MET A 79 -19.30 -1.70 2.84
C MET A 79 -18.96 -0.41 2.11
N LEU A 80 -17.67 -0.09 1.96
CA LEU A 80 -17.20 1.12 1.30
C LEU A 80 -16.80 0.86 -0.14
N LYS A 81 -17.18 1.77 -1.04
CA LYS A 81 -16.79 1.72 -2.45
C LYS A 81 -15.56 2.58 -2.71
N PHE A 82 -14.58 2.00 -3.37
CA PHE A 82 -13.37 2.67 -3.81
C PHE A 82 -12.89 2.12 -5.15
N LYS A 83 -12.23 2.95 -5.96
CA LYS A 83 -11.93 2.61 -7.37
C LYS A 83 -10.47 2.26 -7.65
N ASN A 84 -9.53 3.02 -7.09
CA ASN A 84 -8.14 2.98 -7.55
C ASN A 84 -7.20 2.32 -6.55
N GLY A 85 -7.33 2.62 -5.26
CA GLY A 85 -6.32 2.20 -4.29
C GLY A 85 -6.85 1.85 -2.91
N LEU A 86 -6.20 0.87 -2.28
CA LEU A 86 -6.44 0.46 -0.90
C LEU A 86 -5.14 0.47 -0.10
N LYS A 87 -5.13 1.15 1.05
CA LYS A 87 -4.00 1.15 1.99
C LYS A 87 -4.47 0.70 3.38
N VAL A 88 -4.01 -0.47 3.81
CA VAL A 88 -4.36 -1.08 5.09
C VAL A 88 -3.20 -0.93 6.07
N PHE A 89 -3.41 -0.14 7.12
CA PHE A 89 -2.50 0.01 8.26
C PHE A 89 -3.19 -0.52 9.52
N VAL A 90 -3.64 -1.77 9.44
CA VAL A 90 -4.45 -2.40 10.49
C VAL A 90 -3.76 -3.67 10.95
N ASN A 91 -3.37 -3.69 12.23
CA ASN A 91 -2.85 -4.90 12.86
C ASN A 91 -4.02 -5.78 13.32
N THR A 92 -4.30 -6.83 12.56
CA THR A 92 -5.38 -7.78 12.88
C THR A 92 -4.93 -8.85 13.86
N ILE A 93 -5.81 -9.24 14.79
CA ILE A 93 -5.52 -10.28 15.79
C ILE A 93 -5.28 -11.65 15.13
N GLU A 94 -6.13 -12.01 14.18
CA GLU A 94 -6.13 -13.34 13.56
C GLU A 94 -4.94 -13.57 12.64
N LYS A 95 -4.35 -12.49 12.07
CA LYS A 95 -3.25 -12.57 11.09
C LYS A 95 -3.57 -13.55 9.96
N LEU A 96 -4.71 -13.35 9.32
CA LEU A 96 -5.20 -14.18 8.22
C LEU A 96 -5.37 -13.35 6.94
N PRO A 97 -5.40 -14.01 5.77
CA PRO A 97 -5.60 -13.32 4.51
C PRO A 97 -6.87 -12.47 4.44
N LEU A 98 -6.72 -11.28 3.87
CA LEU A 98 -7.83 -10.38 3.55
C LEU A 98 -8.39 -10.69 2.16
N ARG A 99 -9.70 -10.54 2.00
CA ARG A 99 -10.33 -10.54 0.68
C ARG A 99 -10.22 -9.14 0.11
N ILE A 100 -9.25 -8.95 -0.78
CA ILE A 100 -9.00 -7.68 -1.45
C ILE A 100 -9.79 -7.65 -2.77
N PRO A 101 -10.46 -6.54 -3.11
CA PRO A 101 -11.10 -6.40 -4.41
C PRO A 101 -10.09 -6.48 -5.56
N ASP A 102 -10.48 -7.11 -6.66
CA ASP A 102 -9.63 -7.32 -7.84
C ASP A 102 -9.63 -6.16 -8.84
N HIS A 103 -10.55 -5.21 -8.68
CA HIS A 103 -10.71 -4.06 -9.59
C HIS A 103 -9.78 -2.87 -9.30
N ILE A 104 -9.03 -2.91 -8.20
CA ILE A 104 -8.13 -1.80 -7.81
C ILE A 104 -6.75 -1.94 -8.46
N GLU A 105 -6.07 -0.82 -8.65
CA GLU A 105 -4.74 -0.78 -9.26
C GLU A 105 -3.60 -0.73 -8.24
N GLU A 106 -3.88 -0.21 -7.03
CA GLU A 106 -2.90 -0.03 -5.95
C GLU A 106 -3.32 -0.72 -4.66
N LEU A 107 -2.44 -1.55 -4.10
CA LEU A 107 -2.60 -2.17 -2.79
C LEU A 107 -1.37 -1.93 -1.92
N GLY A 108 -1.61 -1.36 -0.75
CA GLY A 108 -0.64 -1.27 0.33
C GLY A 108 -1.15 -1.99 1.59
N ILE A 109 -0.35 -2.87 2.18
CA ILE A 109 -0.64 -3.51 3.47
C ILE A 109 0.57 -3.37 4.38
N THR A 110 0.37 -2.80 5.57
CA THR A 110 1.30 -2.84 6.69
C THR A 110 0.79 -3.83 7.73
N TYR A 111 1.68 -4.41 8.54
CA TYR A 111 1.39 -5.55 9.44
C TYR A 111 1.05 -6.83 8.65
N GLY A 112 1.71 -7.03 7.52
CA GLY A 112 1.50 -8.15 6.60
C GLY A 112 2.15 -9.47 7.01
N SER A 113 2.24 -9.80 8.30
CA SER A 113 2.96 -11.00 8.77
C SER A 113 2.38 -12.32 8.23
N TRP A 114 1.13 -12.30 7.76
CA TRP A 114 0.42 -13.43 7.17
C TRP A 114 0.60 -13.54 5.66
N ILE A 115 1.21 -12.53 5.01
CA ILE A 115 1.41 -12.49 3.57
C ILE A 115 2.46 -13.51 3.17
N THR A 116 2.09 -14.39 2.25
CA THR A 116 2.96 -15.41 1.65
C THR A 116 3.34 -15.03 0.22
N LEU A 117 4.38 -15.69 -0.32
CA LEU A 117 4.76 -15.51 -1.72
C LEU A 117 3.60 -15.89 -2.65
N GLU A 118 2.93 -17.00 -2.38
CA GLU A 118 1.75 -17.44 -3.15
C GLU A 118 0.65 -16.37 -3.19
N TYR A 119 0.37 -15.74 -2.04
CA TYR A 119 -0.61 -14.67 -1.98
C TYR A 119 -0.22 -13.50 -2.89
N ILE A 120 1.03 -13.01 -2.79
CA ILE A 120 1.51 -11.91 -3.63
C ILE A 120 1.42 -12.27 -5.11
N MET A 121 1.89 -13.47 -5.48
CA MET A 121 1.91 -13.97 -6.86
C MET A 121 0.51 -14.12 -7.47
N SER A 122 -0.52 -14.30 -6.65
CA SER A 122 -1.91 -14.40 -7.09
C SER A 122 -2.56 -13.06 -7.45
N LEU A 123 -1.95 -11.93 -7.04
CA LEU A 123 -2.51 -10.60 -7.26
C LEU A 123 -2.23 -10.09 -8.68
N ASN A 124 -3.05 -9.16 -9.15
CA ASN A 124 -2.86 -8.50 -10.45
C ASN A 124 -3.08 -6.99 -10.35
N MET A 125 -2.17 -6.32 -9.65
CA MET A 125 -2.20 -4.88 -9.42
C MET A 125 -0.95 -4.21 -10.00
N ARG A 126 -1.05 -2.93 -10.31
CA ARG A 126 0.07 -2.13 -10.85
C ARG A 126 1.03 -1.71 -9.75
N LYS A 127 0.50 -1.42 -8.55
CA LYS A 127 1.30 -0.94 -7.43
C LYS A 127 1.04 -1.78 -6.19
N LEU A 128 2.10 -2.38 -5.68
CA LEU A 128 2.07 -3.28 -4.53
C LEU A 128 3.05 -2.78 -3.47
N SER A 129 2.60 -2.69 -2.21
CA SER A 129 3.45 -2.32 -1.07
C SER A 129 3.10 -3.19 0.12
N PHE A 130 4.06 -4.00 0.58
CA PHE A 130 3.86 -4.94 1.68
C PHE A 130 4.93 -4.75 2.74
N LEU A 131 4.52 -4.23 3.90
CA LEU A 131 5.42 -3.97 5.02
C LEU A 131 5.07 -4.86 6.21
N ASP A 132 6.10 -5.14 7.01
CA ASP A 132 6.02 -6.04 8.17
C ASP A 132 5.60 -7.47 7.81
N THR A 133 6.06 -7.95 6.66
CA THR A 133 5.93 -9.34 6.21
C THR A 133 7.01 -10.22 6.83
N HIS A 134 6.81 -11.53 6.73
CA HIS A 134 7.83 -12.54 7.07
C HIS A 134 8.50 -13.15 5.83
N LEU A 135 8.35 -12.52 4.67
CA LEU A 135 8.98 -12.98 3.44
C LEU A 135 10.48 -12.86 3.53
N THR A 136 11.15 -13.94 3.14
CA THR A 136 12.59 -14.05 3.10
C THR A 136 13.15 -13.38 1.84
N ASN A 137 14.43 -13.00 1.88
CA ASN A 137 15.13 -12.53 0.68
C ASN A 137 15.10 -13.58 -0.46
N GLN A 138 15.00 -14.87 -0.14
CA GLN A 138 14.86 -15.92 -1.14
C GLN A 138 13.49 -15.88 -1.83
N GLU A 139 12.40 -15.73 -1.08
CA GLU A 139 11.06 -15.59 -1.67
C GLU A 139 10.94 -14.31 -2.49
N ILE A 140 11.59 -13.22 -2.06
CA ILE A 140 11.70 -11.98 -2.83
C ILE A 140 12.47 -12.22 -4.14
N ASN A 141 13.54 -13.01 -4.13
CA ASN A 141 14.26 -13.41 -5.34
C ASN A 141 13.37 -14.21 -6.31
N GLU A 142 12.55 -15.13 -5.79
CA GLU A 142 11.60 -15.92 -6.57
C GLU A 142 10.54 -15.04 -7.24
N PHE A 143 10.05 -14.01 -6.52
CA PHE A 143 9.18 -12.98 -7.10
C PHE A 143 9.86 -12.26 -8.27
N TYR A 144 11.08 -11.73 -8.08
CA TYR A 144 11.80 -11.00 -9.13
C TYR A 144 12.07 -11.88 -10.35
N LYS A 145 12.52 -13.13 -10.17
CA LYS A 145 12.73 -14.08 -11.27
C LYS A 145 11.42 -14.35 -12.02
N SER A 146 10.32 -14.54 -11.30
CA SER A 146 9.02 -14.76 -11.92
C SER A 146 8.54 -13.56 -12.73
N TRP A 147 8.79 -12.33 -12.25
CA TRP A 147 8.51 -11.12 -13.01
C TRP A 147 9.41 -11.01 -14.26
N ILE A 148 10.72 -11.27 -14.14
CA ILE A 148 11.69 -11.29 -15.26
C ILE A 148 11.26 -12.29 -16.35
N GLU A 149 10.72 -13.44 -15.93
CA GLU A 149 10.24 -14.51 -16.81
C GLU A 149 8.82 -14.29 -17.33
N LEU A 150 8.19 -13.13 -17.07
CA LEU A 150 6.81 -12.78 -17.47
C LEU A 150 5.73 -13.69 -16.87
N LYS A 151 6.05 -14.43 -15.80
CA LYS A 151 5.13 -15.37 -15.13
C LYS A 151 4.15 -14.67 -14.19
N CYS A 152 4.46 -13.46 -13.71
CA CYS A 152 3.58 -12.68 -12.84
C CYS A 152 3.66 -11.17 -13.12
N HIS A 153 2.64 -10.43 -12.68
CA HIS A 153 2.57 -8.97 -12.63
C HIS A 153 3.12 -8.23 -13.88
N GLN A 154 2.62 -8.59 -15.06
CA GLN A 154 3.12 -8.03 -16.33
C GLN A 154 2.97 -6.50 -16.42
N ASN A 155 1.95 -5.94 -15.73
CA ASN A 155 1.64 -4.51 -15.67
C ASN A 155 2.19 -3.82 -14.39
N LEU A 156 3.12 -4.45 -13.67
CA LEU A 156 3.68 -3.88 -12.44
C LEU A 156 4.40 -2.56 -12.74
N GLU A 157 4.01 -1.50 -12.03
CA GLU A 157 4.67 -0.19 -12.01
C GLU A 157 5.60 -0.07 -10.79
N SER A 158 5.18 -0.59 -9.63
CA SER A 158 6.01 -0.58 -8.42
C SER A 158 5.73 -1.76 -7.47
N PHE A 159 6.77 -2.27 -6.84
CA PHE A 159 6.71 -3.27 -5.78
C PHE A 159 7.62 -2.88 -4.61
N GLU A 160 7.03 -2.68 -3.44
CA GLU A 160 7.72 -2.32 -2.20
C GLU A 160 7.57 -3.44 -1.17
N ILE A 161 8.68 -3.88 -0.58
CA ILE A 161 8.67 -4.94 0.43
C ILE A 161 9.78 -4.81 1.47
N ASN A 162 9.51 -5.15 2.72
CA ASN A 162 10.55 -5.20 3.76
C ASN A 162 11.55 -6.34 3.52
N LEU A 163 12.82 -6.08 3.78
CA LEU A 163 13.88 -7.07 3.79
C LEU A 163 14.03 -7.68 5.18
N THR A 164 14.31 -8.99 5.25
CA THR A 164 14.63 -9.64 6.53
C THR A 164 16.04 -9.30 7.00
N ASN A 165 16.97 -9.21 6.05
CA ASN A 165 18.38 -8.92 6.26
C ASN A 165 18.88 -8.10 5.06
N ARG A 166 19.55 -6.97 5.33
CA ARG A 166 20.06 -6.09 4.28
C ARG A 166 21.31 -6.64 3.63
N GLU A 167 22.25 -7.10 4.45
CA GLU A 167 23.57 -7.59 4.05
C GLU A 167 23.46 -8.74 3.05
N ASP A 168 22.44 -9.59 3.24
CA ASP A 168 22.18 -10.73 2.37
C ASP A 168 21.35 -10.38 1.13
N PHE A 169 20.90 -9.14 0.96
CA PHE A 169 20.01 -8.78 -0.16
C PHE A 169 20.68 -9.01 -1.51
N VAL A 170 21.92 -8.59 -1.69
CA VAL A 170 22.64 -8.80 -2.95
C VAL A 170 22.93 -10.29 -3.17
N ALA A 171 23.39 -10.99 -2.13
CA ALA A 171 23.80 -12.40 -2.22
C ALA A 171 22.63 -13.39 -2.37
N ILE A 172 21.46 -13.05 -1.84
CA ILE A 172 20.27 -13.93 -1.81
C ILE A 172 19.13 -13.32 -2.64
N GLY A 173 18.74 -12.08 -2.36
CA GLY A 173 17.62 -11.39 -3.02
C GLY A 173 17.83 -11.16 -4.52
N LEU A 174 19.08 -10.95 -4.94
CA LEU A 174 19.45 -10.76 -6.36
C LEU A 174 20.23 -11.95 -6.93
N ARG A 175 20.26 -13.10 -6.24
CA ARG A 175 20.99 -14.28 -6.71
C ARG A 175 20.48 -14.74 -8.08
N ASP A 176 21.41 -15.01 -8.99
CA ASP A 176 21.15 -15.42 -10.39
C ASP A 176 20.29 -14.44 -11.19
N ILE A 177 20.21 -13.17 -10.78
CA ILE A 177 19.57 -12.10 -11.54
C ILE A 177 20.67 -11.20 -12.10
N PRO A 178 20.84 -11.12 -13.43
CA PRO A 178 21.75 -10.14 -14.03
C PRO A 178 21.26 -8.72 -13.74
N TYR A 179 22.16 -7.85 -13.27
CA TYR A 179 21.85 -6.44 -13.03
C TYR A 179 23.04 -5.54 -13.37
N GLU A 180 22.74 -4.29 -13.68
CA GLU A 180 23.71 -3.20 -13.78
C GLU A 180 23.54 -2.23 -12.60
N MET A 181 24.62 -1.55 -12.21
CA MET A 181 24.53 -0.52 -11.18
C MET A 181 24.10 0.80 -11.81
N GLY A 182 22.93 1.29 -11.41
CA GLY A 182 22.36 2.57 -11.81
C GLY A 182 22.62 3.69 -10.81
N PRO A 183 22.13 4.91 -11.09
CA PRO A 183 22.27 6.06 -10.21
C PRO A 183 21.46 5.89 -8.92
N THR A 184 21.74 6.73 -7.93
CA THR A 184 20.87 6.88 -6.76
C THR A 184 19.54 7.51 -7.19
N ILE A 185 18.43 6.81 -6.96
CA ILE A 185 17.09 7.30 -7.25
C ILE A 185 16.53 7.96 -6.00
N HIS A 186 16.23 9.25 -6.05
CA HIS A 186 15.60 9.94 -4.92
C HIS A 186 14.12 9.57 -4.84
N ILE A 187 13.75 8.78 -3.84
CA ILE A 187 12.36 8.44 -3.55
C ILE A 187 11.89 9.39 -2.44
N HIS A 188 10.83 10.18 -2.70
CA HIS A 188 10.26 11.07 -1.69
C HIS A 188 9.93 10.31 -0.40
N ALA A 189 10.33 10.89 0.73
CA ALA A 189 10.24 10.34 2.10
C ALA A 189 11.29 9.26 2.51
N TYR A 190 12.24 8.90 1.64
CA TYR A 190 13.25 7.89 1.96
C TYR A 190 14.67 8.33 1.61
N ASN A 191 15.63 7.99 2.47
CA ASN A 191 17.05 8.11 2.15
C ASN A 191 17.48 6.84 1.41
N THR A 192 17.83 7.00 0.13
CA THR A 192 18.36 5.91 -0.68
C THR A 192 19.86 5.79 -0.45
N GLU A 193 20.31 4.60 -0.07
CA GLU A 193 21.72 4.35 0.18
C GLU A 193 22.34 3.59 -1.00
N GLY A 194 23.20 4.28 -1.75
CA GLY A 194 23.86 3.72 -2.94
C GLY A 194 23.06 3.91 -4.23
N GLY A 195 23.49 3.20 -5.29
CA GLY A 195 22.83 3.20 -6.59
C GLY A 195 21.69 2.18 -6.67
N SER A 196 20.83 2.30 -7.69
CA SER A 196 19.84 1.28 -8.00
C SER A 196 20.48 0.04 -8.64
N PHE A 197 19.84 -1.12 -8.48
CA PHE A 197 20.11 -2.32 -9.28
C PHE A 197 19.15 -2.32 -10.46
N GLU A 198 19.68 -2.14 -11.67
CA GLU A 198 18.90 -2.14 -12.90
C GLU A 198 18.78 -3.56 -13.45
N VAL A 199 17.55 -4.06 -13.53
CA VAL A 199 17.24 -5.40 -14.03
C VAL A 199 16.39 -5.29 -15.29
N THR A 200 16.58 -6.23 -16.23
CA THR A 200 15.83 -6.27 -17.49
C THR A 200 14.98 -7.54 -17.55
N ARG A 201 13.68 -7.36 -17.79
CA ARG A 201 12.74 -8.45 -18.04
C ARG A 201 12.96 -9.04 -19.44
N ASN A 202 12.51 -10.27 -19.68
CA ASN A 202 12.72 -10.97 -20.95
C ASN A 202 12.11 -10.27 -22.19
N ASP A 203 11.15 -9.36 -22.01
CA ASP A 203 10.57 -8.53 -23.08
C ASP A 203 11.30 -7.19 -23.28
N GLY A 204 12.39 -6.95 -22.54
CA GLY A 204 13.18 -5.72 -22.60
C GLY A 204 12.69 -4.60 -21.67
N LEU A 205 11.60 -4.79 -20.90
CA LEU A 205 11.18 -3.82 -19.89
C LEU A 205 12.20 -3.79 -18.75
N THR A 206 12.70 -2.61 -18.41
CA THR A 206 13.63 -2.47 -17.29
C THR A 206 12.95 -2.04 -15.99
N ALA A 207 13.56 -2.42 -14.88
CA ALA A 207 13.19 -1.99 -13.55
C ALA A 207 14.42 -1.62 -12.72
N PHE A 208 14.20 -0.71 -11.78
CA PHE A 208 15.19 -0.20 -10.84
C PHE A 208 14.83 -0.70 -9.46
N ILE A 209 15.73 -1.43 -8.82
CA ILE A 209 15.55 -1.90 -7.44
C ILE A 209 16.44 -1.07 -6.53
N CYS A 210 15.85 -0.40 -5.55
CA CYS A 210 16.54 0.40 -4.55
C CYS A 210 16.37 -0.22 -3.17
N VAL A 211 17.41 -0.16 -2.34
CA VAL A 211 17.31 -0.49 -0.93
C VAL A 211 17.36 0.79 -0.11
N ILE A 212 16.40 0.94 0.79
CA ILE A 212 16.26 2.11 1.65
C ILE A 212 16.20 1.69 3.11
N GLU A 213 16.56 2.61 4.00
CA GLU A 213 16.29 2.48 5.43
C GLU A 213 15.11 3.36 5.82
N TYR A 214 14.13 2.78 6.51
CA TYR A 214 12.97 3.47 7.04
C TYR A 214 12.61 2.93 8.42
N GLN A 215 12.56 3.81 9.42
CA GLN A 215 12.23 3.46 10.81
C GLN A 215 13.04 2.26 11.35
N SER A 216 14.34 2.22 11.05
CA SER A 216 15.27 1.13 11.42
C SER A 216 14.93 -0.23 10.80
N LYS A 217 14.19 -0.24 9.69
CA LYS A 217 13.93 -1.40 8.84
C LYS A 217 14.48 -1.14 7.45
N PHE A 218 14.83 -2.20 6.73
CA PHE A 218 15.25 -2.10 5.35
C PHE A 218 14.12 -2.51 4.42
N ILE A 219 13.95 -1.77 3.34
CA ILE A 219 12.90 -1.98 2.36
C ILE A 219 13.55 -2.03 0.97
N ALA A 220 13.17 -3.02 0.18
CA ALA A 220 13.46 -3.04 -1.25
C ALA A 220 12.27 -2.44 -2.00
N ILE A 221 12.56 -1.50 -2.90
CA ILE A 221 11.57 -0.89 -3.77
C ILE A 221 12.00 -1.08 -5.20
N MET A 222 11.16 -1.76 -5.97
CA MET A 222 11.28 -1.94 -7.40
C MET A 222 10.35 -0.97 -8.12
N TYR A 223 10.88 -0.19 -9.05
CA TYR A 223 10.12 0.63 -10.00
C TYR A 223 10.37 0.16 -11.41
N THR A 224 9.32 -0.03 -12.21
CA THR A 224 9.48 -0.31 -13.64
C THR A 224 9.45 0.99 -14.42
N GLN A 225 9.95 0.99 -15.66
CA GLN A 225 9.78 2.15 -16.57
C GLN A 225 8.32 2.46 -16.92
N LEU A 226 7.36 1.60 -16.54
CA LEU A 226 5.93 1.91 -16.62
C LEU A 226 5.50 2.92 -15.55
N SER A 227 6.27 3.03 -14.46
CA SER A 227 6.05 4.07 -13.46
C SER A 227 6.27 5.44 -14.10
N LYS A 228 5.20 6.24 -14.14
CA LYS A 228 5.38 7.68 -14.30
C LYS A 228 5.99 8.16 -13.00
N VAL A 229 7.30 8.38 -12.99
CA VAL A 229 7.95 9.12 -11.90
C VAL A 229 7.27 10.49 -11.88
N ALA A 230 6.40 10.70 -10.90
CA ALA A 230 5.62 11.92 -10.69
C ALA A 230 6.13 12.61 -9.43
#